data_AF-A0A2V8BGH8-F1
#
_entry.id   AF-A0A2V8BGH8-F1
#
_cell.length_a   1.000
_cell.length_b   1.000
_cell.length_c   1.000
_cell.angle_alpha   90.00
_cell.angle_beta   90.00
_cell.angle_gamma   90.00
#
_symmetry.space_group_name_H-M   'P 1'
#
loop_
_entity.id
_entity.type
_entity.pdbx_description
1 polymer ?
#
loop_
_entity_poly.entity_id
_entity_poly.type
_entity_poly.pdbx_seq_one_letter_code
_entity_poly.pdbx_strand_id
1 'polypeptide(L)'
;LHIATHDPRLVDRLARFIDEHAVPPSAYEYAMLYGIQRPLQQRLVQSGRPLRVLIAYGEYWFPWYMRRLAERRVANHEEPL
;
A
#
# COMPACT_ATOMS: atom_id res chain seq x y z
N LEU A 1 -7.76 -12.23 0.56
CA LEU A 1 -6.44 -11.76 1.05
C LEU A 1 -6.31 -10.27 0.82
N HIS A 2 -6.04 -9.48 1.88
CA HIS A 2 -5.78 -8.04 1.75
C HIS A 2 -4.27 -7.78 1.71
N ILE A 3 -3.76 -7.32 0.56
CA ILE A 3 -2.35 -7.05 0.33
C ILE A 3 -2.11 -5.56 0.59
N ALA A 4 -1.91 -5.19 1.85
CA ALA A 4 -1.71 -3.80 2.27
C ALA A 4 -0.22 -3.41 2.22
N THR A 5 0.24 -2.92 1.07
CA THR A 5 1.64 -2.49 0.89
C THR A 5 1.76 -1.35 -0.11
N HIS A 6 2.78 -0.51 0.09
CA HIS A 6 3.20 0.55 -0.84
C HIS A 6 4.51 0.22 -1.56
N ASP A 7 5.11 -0.94 -1.31
CA ASP A 7 6.37 -1.36 -1.92
C ASP A 7 6.12 -1.93 -3.33
N PRO A 8 6.59 -1.27 -4.40
CA PRO A 8 6.43 -1.74 -5.77
C PRO A 8 7.06 -3.13 -6.00
N ARG A 9 8.16 -3.46 -5.32
CA ARG A 9 8.85 -4.75 -5.50
C ARG A 9 8.00 -5.90 -4.99
N LEU A 10 7.36 -5.72 -3.84
CA LEU A 10 6.42 -6.70 -3.29
C LEU A 10 5.18 -6.81 -4.15
N VAL A 11 4.65 -5.69 -4.65
CA VAL A 11 3.53 -5.70 -5.58
C VAL A 11 3.85 -6.52 -6.83
N ASP A 12 4.99 -6.29 -7.46
CA ASP A 12 5.38 -6.98 -8.69
C ASP A 12 5.64 -8.48 -8.46
N ARG A 13 6.22 -8.84 -7.29
CA ARG A 13 6.41 -10.25 -6.91
C ARG A 13 5.09 -10.97 -6.69
N LEU A 14 4.15 -10.35 -5.99
CA LEU A 14 2.83 -10.92 -5.73
C LEU A 14 1.98 -10.98 -7.00
N ALA A 15 2.09 -9.98 -7.86
CA ALA A 15 1.44 -9.96 -9.16
C ALA A 15 1.84 -11.19 -9.98
N ARG A 16 3.15 -11.47 -10.06
CA ARG A 16 3.66 -12.67 -10.73
C ARG A 16 3.11 -13.96 -10.11
N PHE A 17 3.14 -14.08 -8.79
CA PHE A 17 2.62 -15.26 -8.09
C PHE A 17 1.12 -15.49 -8.39
N ILE A 18 0.32 -14.43 -8.34
CA ILE A 18 -1.12 -14.45 -8.65
C ILE A 18 -1.36 -14.97 -10.07
N ASP A 19 -0.59 -14.47 -11.04
CA ASP A 19 -0.73 -14.84 -12.44
C ASP A 19 -0.30 -16.30 -12.67
N GLU A 20 0.83 -16.72 -12.10
CA GLU A 20 1.36 -18.10 -12.19
C GLU A 20 0.39 -19.14 -11.61
N HIS A 21 -0.36 -18.78 -10.57
CA HIS A 21 -1.28 -19.68 -9.88
C HIS A 21 -2.75 -19.46 -10.27
N ALA A 22 -3.02 -18.61 -11.27
CA ALA A 22 -4.37 -18.25 -11.72
C ALA A 22 -5.31 -17.87 -10.56
N VAL A 23 -4.81 -17.11 -9.57
CA VAL A 23 -5.60 -16.75 -8.39
C VAL A 23 -6.75 -15.85 -8.82
N PRO A 24 -8.01 -16.18 -8.49
CA PRO A 24 -9.15 -15.40 -8.95
C PRO A 24 -9.14 -14.00 -8.32
N PRO A 25 -9.54 -12.94 -9.04
CA PRO A 25 -9.59 -11.57 -8.52
C PRO A 25 -10.48 -11.39 -7.28
N SER A 26 -11.45 -12.27 -7.05
CA SER A 26 -12.30 -12.26 -5.85
C SER A 26 -11.57 -12.74 -4.59
N ALA A 27 -10.43 -13.43 -4.73
CA ALA A 27 -9.66 -13.96 -3.61
C ALA A 27 -8.64 -12.95 -3.04
N TYR A 28 -8.38 -11.83 -3.72
CA TYR A 28 -7.42 -10.83 -3.26
C TYR A 28 -7.84 -9.40 -3.57
N GLU A 29 -7.29 -8.46 -2.81
CA GLU A 29 -7.26 -7.04 -3.18
C GLU A 29 -5.95 -6.41 -2.72
N TYR A 30 -5.39 -5.53 -3.53
CA TYR A 30 -4.34 -4.62 -3.07
C TYR A 30 -4.99 -3.51 -2.24
N ALA A 31 -4.30 -3.05 -1.20
CA ALA A 31 -4.77 -1.94 -0.38
C ALA A 31 -3.66 -0.91 -0.18
N MET A 32 -3.96 0.37 -0.42
CA MET A 32 -3.01 1.47 -0.26
C MET A 32 -3.68 2.67 0.38
N LEU A 33 -2.92 3.45 1.14
CA LEU A 33 -3.37 4.75 1.64
C LEU A 33 -3.54 5.77 0.53
N TYR A 34 -4.55 6.61 0.70
CA TYR A 34 -4.79 7.77 -0.13
C TYR A 34 -3.56 8.68 -0.20
N GLY A 35 -3.24 9.16 -1.40
CA GLY A 35 -2.12 10.08 -1.65
C GLY A 35 -0.73 9.44 -1.74
N ILE A 36 -0.55 8.16 -1.37
CA ILE A 36 0.76 7.49 -1.37
C ILE A 36 0.90 6.55 -2.58
N GLN A 37 2.02 6.65 -3.32
CA GLN A 37 2.31 5.81 -4.50
C GLN A 37 1.21 5.85 -5.58
N ARG A 38 0.65 7.04 -5.87
CA ARG A 38 -0.43 7.21 -6.88
C ARG A 38 -0.13 6.57 -8.25
N PRO A 39 1.09 6.65 -8.81
CA PRO A 39 1.39 5.97 -10.08
C PRO A 39 1.24 4.44 -10.00
N LEU A 40 1.62 3.83 -8.88
CA LEU A 40 1.46 2.39 -8.66
C LEU A 40 -0.02 2.00 -8.53
N GLN A 41 -0.82 2.81 -7.83
CA GLN A 41 -2.27 2.62 -7.73
C GLN A 41 -2.93 2.60 -9.12
N GLN A 42 -2.57 3.58 -9.97
CA GLN A 42 -3.07 3.65 -11.34
C GLN A 42 -2.65 2.43 -12.16
N ARG A 43 -1.38 2.02 -12.07
CA ARG A 43 -0.85 0.84 -12.77
C ARG A 43 -1.58 -0.45 -12.38
N LEU A 44 -1.93 -0.62 -11.11
CA LEU A 44 -2.69 -1.78 -10.62
C LEU A 44 -4.10 -1.82 -11.23
N VAL A 45 -4.83 -0.70 -11.18
CA VAL A 45 -6.19 -0.63 -11.75
C VAL A 45 -6.17 -0.83 -13.27
N GLN A 46 -5.20 -0.21 -13.96
CA GLN A 46 -5.03 -0.36 -15.41
C GLN A 46 -4.69 -1.79 -15.83
N SER A 47 -4.05 -2.57 -14.96
CA SER A 47 -3.77 -4.00 -15.18
C SER A 47 -4.90 -4.92 -14.72
N GLY A 48 -6.08 -4.38 -14.40
CA GLY A 48 -7.25 -5.14 -13.99
C GLY A 48 -7.16 -5.73 -12.58
N ARG A 49 -6.21 -5.28 -11.75
CA ARG A 49 -6.03 -5.79 -10.40
C ARG A 49 -6.92 -5.01 -9.41
N PRO A 50 -7.70 -5.69 -8.55
CA PRO A 50 -8.54 -5.03 -7.56
C PRO A 50 -7.70 -4.23 -6.56
N LEU A 51 -8.08 -2.97 -6.35
CA LEU A 51 -7.41 -2.03 -5.46
C LEU A 51 -8.43 -1.33 -4.56
N ARG A 52 -8.11 -1.27 -3.28
CA ARG A 52 -8.79 -0.44 -2.28
C ARG A 52 -7.90 0.70 -1.84
N VAL A 53 -8.44 1.93 -1.86
CA VAL A 53 -7.74 3.11 -1.34
C VAL A 53 -8.33 3.50 0.00
N LEU A 54 -7.51 3.46 1.05
CA LEU A 54 -7.91 3.83 2.41
C LEU A 54 -7.72 5.32 2.65
N ILE A 55 -8.81 6.00 3.03
CA ILE A 55 -8.85 7.43 3.35
C ILE A 55 -9.05 7.58 4.86
N ALA A 56 -8.19 8.35 5.52
CA ALA A 56 -8.45 8.83 6.87
C ALA A 56 -9.24 10.14 6.79
N TYR A 57 -10.39 10.20 7.47
CA TYR A 57 -11.29 11.35 7.46
C TYR A 57 -11.91 11.55 8.86
N GLY A 58 -12.56 12.69 9.08
CA GLY A 58 -13.16 13.07 10.36
C GLY A 58 -12.27 13.96 11.23
N GLU A 59 -12.78 14.37 12.39
CA GLU A 59 -12.16 15.40 13.26
C GLU A 59 -10.72 15.07 13.69
N TYR A 60 -10.42 13.78 13.89
CA TYR A 60 -9.12 13.31 14.36
C TYR A 60 -8.13 12.93 13.24
N TRP A 61 -8.34 13.41 12.01
CA TRP A 61 -7.45 13.11 10.88
C TRP A 61 -6.01 13.61 11.12
N PHE A 62 -5.84 14.76 11.78
CA PHE A 62 -4.53 15.39 11.98
C PHE A 62 -3.66 14.63 13.01
N PRO A 63 -4.14 14.27 14.21
CA PRO A 63 -3.40 13.40 15.13
C PRO A 63 -3.02 12.04 14.52
N TRP A 64 -3.93 11.41 13.75
CA TRP A 64 -3.64 10.17 13.02
C TRP A 64 -2.49 10.34 12.03
N TYR A 65 -2.51 11.42 11.25
CA TYR A 65 -1.46 11.73 10.27
C TYR A 65 -0.10 11.96 10.94
N MET A 66 -0.06 12.69 12.05
CA MET A 66 1.17 12.98 12.78
C MET A 66 1.85 11.71 13.33
N ARG A 67 1.06 10.72 13.80
CA ARG A 67 1.62 9.41 14.21
C ARG A 67 2.37 8.72 13.07
N ARG A 68 1.80 8.72 11.86
CA ARG A 68 2.42 8.10 10.68
C ARG A 68 3.71 8.79 10.24
N LEU A 69 3.83 10.10 10.44
CA LEU A 69 5.07 10.83 10.17
C LEU A 69 6.17 10.47 11.18
N ALA A 70 5.81 10.32 12.46
CA ALA A 70 6.75 9.94 13.51
C ALA A 70 7.33 8.53 13.29
N GLU A 71 6.48 7.56 12.89
CA GLU A 71 6.90 6.18 12.57
C GLU A 71 8.00 6.12 11.50
N ARG A 72 7.99 7.05 10.53
CA ARG A 72 9.00 7.09 9.45
C ARG A 72 10.35 7.62 9.90
N ARG A 73 10.42 8.45 10.96
CA ARG A 73 11.71 9.00 11.47
C ARG A 73 12.53 7.96 12.22
N VAL A 74 11.89 7.00 12.91
CA VAL A 74 12.59 6.02 13.74
C VAL A 74 13.38 5.01 12.88
N ALA A 75 12.92 4.69 11.66
CA ALA A 75 13.58 3.72 10.80
C ALA A 75 14.91 4.19 10.16
N ASN A 76 15.27 5.48 10.30
CA ASN A 76 16.49 6.07 9.71
C ASN A 76 17.45 6.63 10.78
N HIS A 77 17.35 6.21 12.05
CA HIS A 77 18.30 6.58 13.11
C HIS A 77 18.88 5.31 13.74
N GLU A 78 19.64 4.55 12.95
CA GLU A 78 20.75 3.75 13.47
C GLU A 78 22.05 4.46 13.08
N GLU A 79 22.45 5.43 13.90
CA GLU A 79 23.84 5.67 14.35
C GLU A 79 23.86 6.91 15.26
N PRO A 80 24.31 6.80 16.53
CA PRO A 80 24.70 7.95 17.33
C PRO A 80 26.15 8.36 17.00
N LEU A 81 26.43 9.64 17.20
CA LEU A 81 27.73 10.33 17.02
C LEU A 81 28.94 9.54 17.53
#